data_AF-A0A4Y7LDR0-F1
#
_entry.id   AF-A0A4Y7LDR0-F1
#
_cell.length_a   1.000
_cell.length_b   1.000
_cell.length_c   1.000
_cell.angle_alpha   90.00
_cell.angle_beta   90.00
_cell.angle_gamma   90.00
#
_symmetry.space_group_name_H-M   'P 1'
#
loop_
_entity.id
_entity.type
_entity.pdbx_description
1 polymer ?
#
loop_
_entity_poly.entity_id
_entity_poly.type
_entity_poly.pdbx_seq_one_letter_code
_entity_poly.pdbx_strand_id
1 'polypeptide(L)'
;MGASLSNLAEGGGGGNGGSTIGPGLGDIPESCVACVFMYLTPPEICNLARLNHAFRGAASSDAVWESKLPHNYQDLLQFYSSSPLDDVDDGNTYQNSSKKDIYARLSRSIFFDDGNKEVWLDRVSGGVCMAISAKGMSITGIEDRRYWNWIPTEESRFNVVAFLQQIWWFEVDGVVKFPFPAGIYTLLFRLHIGKFSKRLGRRVSNFDQTHGWDIRPVRFELSTSDGQQASCECCLDESERDDMNTNLKRGCWIDYKVGEFIVTDSEPTTEVRFSMKQIDCTHSKGGLCVDAVYIIPSDLRERRRRQILK
;
A
#
# COMPACT_ATOMS: atom_id res chain seq x y z
N MET A 1 17.84 28.16 23.54
CA MET A 1 19.10 27.40 23.53
C MET A 1 19.49 27.18 22.08
N GLY A 2 20.70 27.57 21.71
CA GLY A 2 21.07 27.94 20.34
C GLY A 2 21.49 26.79 19.41
N ALA A 3 21.65 27.17 18.15
CA ALA A 3 22.73 26.71 17.28
C ALA A 3 22.95 27.81 16.22
N SER A 4 24.11 28.44 16.28
CA SER A 4 24.56 29.55 15.46
C SER A 4 24.71 29.15 13.98
N LEU A 5 24.18 29.98 13.10
CA LEU A 5 24.59 30.04 11.69
C LEU A 5 25.87 30.87 11.63
N SER A 6 27.02 30.24 11.45
CA SER A 6 28.27 30.93 11.18
C SER A 6 28.35 31.27 9.69
N ASN A 7 27.84 32.45 9.33
CA ASN A 7 28.32 33.21 8.18
C ASN A 7 29.60 33.91 8.60
N LEU A 8 30.73 33.54 8.00
CA LEU A 8 32.00 34.27 8.11
C LEU A 8 32.37 34.75 6.72
N ALA A 9 32.00 35.98 6.41
CA ALA A 9 32.60 36.78 5.36
C ALA A 9 32.68 38.23 5.86
N GLU A 10 33.77 38.89 5.49
CA GLU A 10 34.23 40.25 5.84
C GLU A 10 34.96 40.35 7.20
N GLY A 11 36.23 40.79 7.30
CA GLY A 11 37.16 41.34 6.31
C GLY A 11 38.11 42.30 7.04
N GLY A 12 39.43 42.06 6.98
CA GLY A 12 40.40 43.04 7.45
C GLY A 12 41.81 42.51 7.74
N GLY A 13 42.72 42.68 6.77
CA GLY A 13 44.14 42.99 7.07
C GLY A 13 45.19 41.92 6.78
N GLY A 14 45.64 41.88 5.52
CA GLY A 14 47.07 41.78 5.15
C GLY A 14 47.84 40.47 5.44
N GLY A 15 48.06 39.65 4.42
CA GLY A 15 49.09 38.61 4.47
C GLY A 15 48.93 37.53 3.39
N ASN A 16 49.72 37.67 2.32
CA ASN A 16 50.02 36.72 1.25
C ASN A 16 49.77 35.22 1.53
N GLY A 17 48.99 34.55 0.66
CA GLY A 17 48.89 33.08 0.57
C GLY A 17 47.44 32.61 0.31
N GLY A 18 47.12 32.31 -0.95
CA GLY A 18 45.76 32.03 -1.43
C GLY A 18 44.98 31.01 -0.60
N SER A 19 43.90 31.46 0.03
CA SER A 19 42.88 30.58 0.59
C SER A 19 42.08 30.00 -0.57
N THR A 20 42.45 28.81 -1.01
CA THR A 20 41.62 28.01 -1.90
C THR A 20 40.36 27.62 -1.12
N ILE A 21 39.28 28.37 -1.31
CA ILE A 21 37.94 27.88 -1.03
C ILE A 21 37.78 26.68 -1.97
N GLY A 22 38.01 25.48 -1.45
CA GLY A 22 37.85 24.25 -2.23
C GLY A 22 36.42 24.13 -2.74
N PRO A 23 36.19 23.43 -3.86
CA PRO A 23 34.85 23.25 -4.41
C PRO A 23 33.93 22.64 -3.35
N GLY A 24 32.80 23.28 -3.10
CA GLY A 24 31.76 22.83 -2.20
C GLY A 24 30.68 22.02 -2.91
N LEU A 25 29.76 21.41 -2.15
CA LEU A 25 28.62 20.67 -2.72
C LEU A 25 27.70 21.55 -3.59
N GLY A 26 27.74 22.87 -3.43
CA GLY A 26 26.97 23.81 -4.24
C GLY A 26 27.56 24.05 -5.63
N ASP A 27 28.82 23.66 -5.87
CA ASP A 27 29.52 23.86 -7.15
C ASP A 27 29.35 22.64 -8.09
N ILE A 28 28.67 21.58 -7.63
CA ILE A 28 28.37 20.39 -8.43
C ILE A 28 27.25 20.74 -9.43
N PRO A 29 27.43 20.48 -10.74
CA PRO A 29 26.38 20.70 -11.73
C PRO A 29 25.11 19.91 -11.43
N GLU A 30 23.94 20.53 -11.64
CA GLU A 30 22.64 19.90 -11.39
C GLU A 30 22.47 18.58 -12.15
N SER A 31 22.99 18.49 -13.37
CA SER A 31 22.97 17.28 -14.18
C SER A 31 23.72 16.12 -13.53
N CYS A 32 24.86 16.38 -12.88
CA CYS A 32 25.60 15.37 -12.13
C CYS A 32 24.82 14.89 -10.91
N VAL A 33 24.18 15.81 -10.17
CA VAL A 33 23.34 15.46 -9.03
C VAL A 33 22.10 14.67 -9.47
N ALA A 34 21.49 15.03 -10.60
CA ALA A 34 20.34 14.32 -11.17
C ALA A 34 20.69 12.86 -11.50
N CYS A 35 21.87 12.59 -12.05
CA CYS A 35 22.35 11.21 -12.28
C CYS A 35 22.41 10.40 -10.97
N VAL A 36 22.84 11.01 -9.86
CA VAL A 36 22.85 10.34 -8.55
C VAL A 36 21.41 10.09 -8.06
N PHE A 37 20.51 11.06 -8.22
CA PHE A 37 19.11 10.94 -7.79
C PHE A 37 18.34 9.82 -8.51
N MET A 38 18.73 9.46 -9.73
CA MET A 38 18.15 8.28 -10.42
C MET A 38 18.34 6.97 -9.64
N TYR A 39 19.30 6.89 -8.72
CA TYR A 39 19.53 5.71 -7.87
C TYR A 39 18.97 5.83 -6.44
N LEU A 40 18.41 7.00 -6.08
CA LEU A 40 17.86 7.25 -4.75
C LEU A 40 16.34 7.05 -4.70
N THR A 41 15.81 6.79 -3.51
CA THR A 41 14.35 6.76 -3.30
C THR A 41 13.78 8.19 -3.30
N PRO A 42 12.50 8.37 -3.67
CA PRO A 42 11.85 9.68 -3.67
C PRO A 42 11.94 10.44 -2.34
N PRO A 43 11.81 9.80 -1.15
CA PRO A 43 12.04 10.49 0.13
C PRO A 43 13.48 10.99 0.30
N GLU A 44 14.48 10.23 -0.13
CA GLU A 44 15.88 10.64 -0.08
C GLU A 44 16.13 11.85 -0.99
N ILE A 45 15.59 11.84 -2.20
CA ILE A 45 15.67 12.98 -3.14
C ILE A 45 15.07 14.23 -2.50
N CYS A 46 13.86 14.12 -1.92
CA CYS A 46 13.20 15.25 -1.24
C CYS A 46 13.98 15.77 -0.03
N ASN A 47 14.66 14.88 0.72
CA ASN A 47 15.51 15.28 1.82
C ASN A 47 16.77 16.01 1.34
N LEU A 48 17.43 15.48 0.30
CA LEU A 48 18.65 16.05 -0.27
C LEU A 48 18.39 17.38 -1.00
N ALA A 49 17.20 17.58 -1.56
CA ALA A 49 16.76 18.84 -2.17
C ALA A 49 16.79 20.04 -1.21
N ARG A 50 16.90 19.80 0.11
CA ARG A 50 16.94 20.83 1.15
C ARG A 50 18.36 21.34 1.44
N LEU A 51 19.40 20.70 0.89
CA LEU A 51 20.79 20.99 1.23
C LEU A 51 21.30 22.27 0.57
N ASN A 52 21.11 22.44 -0.74
CA ASN A 52 21.56 23.62 -1.49
C ASN A 52 20.76 23.81 -2.79
N HIS A 53 21.07 24.87 -3.56
CA HIS A 53 20.37 25.20 -4.80
C HIS A 53 20.53 24.13 -5.90
N ALA A 54 21.74 23.62 -6.11
CA ALA A 54 22.02 22.62 -7.15
C ALA A 54 21.25 21.31 -6.89
N PHE A 55 21.17 20.88 -5.63
CA PHE A 55 20.38 19.73 -5.21
C PHE A 55 18.87 19.98 -5.35
N ARG A 56 18.41 21.20 -5.06
CA ARG A 56 17.01 21.58 -5.26
C ARG A 56 16.61 21.58 -6.74
N GLY A 57 17.46 22.14 -7.61
CA GLY A 57 17.27 22.15 -9.06
C GLY A 57 17.24 20.74 -9.63
N ALA A 58 18.24 19.93 -9.30
CA ALA A 58 18.30 18.52 -9.70
C ALA A 58 17.08 17.71 -9.23
N ALA A 59 16.59 17.96 -8.01
CA ALA A 59 15.40 17.28 -7.45
C ALA A 59 14.08 17.70 -8.12
N SER A 60 14.11 18.74 -8.96
CA SER A 60 12.95 19.20 -9.72
C SER A 60 13.02 18.78 -11.20
N SER A 61 14.08 18.06 -11.59
CA SER A 61 14.25 17.56 -12.97
C SER A 61 13.28 16.42 -13.29
N ASP A 62 12.54 16.58 -14.39
CA ASP A 62 11.62 15.56 -14.89
C ASP A 62 12.33 14.24 -15.25
N ALA A 63 13.60 14.27 -15.68
CA ALA A 63 14.34 13.05 -15.97
C ALA A 63 14.51 12.17 -14.71
N VAL A 64 14.67 12.79 -13.54
CA VAL A 64 14.75 12.07 -12.26
C VAL A 64 13.42 11.42 -11.95
N TRP A 65 12.32 12.16 -12.02
CA TRP A 65 10.99 11.65 -11.66
C TRP A 65 10.40 10.69 -12.69
N GLU A 66 10.75 10.80 -13.97
CA GLU A 66 10.41 9.80 -14.98
C GLU A 66 10.95 8.42 -14.59
N SER A 67 12.19 8.34 -14.10
CA SER A 67 12.78 7.07 -13.65
C SER A 67 12.08 6.47 -12.42
N LYS A 68 11.24 7.24 -11.72
CA LYS A 68 10.51 6.81 -10.51
C LYS A 68 9.05 6.49 -10.79
N LEU A 69 8.51 6.97 -11.91
CA LEU A 69 7.14 6.72 -12.32
C LEU A 69 7.04 5.33 -12.97
N PRO A 70 5.97 4.56 -12.72
CA PRO A 70 5.73 3.32 -13.44
C PRO A 70 5.38 3.63 -14.89
N HIS A 71 5.72 2.75 -15.84
CA HIS A 71 5.53 3.02 -17.28
C HIS A 71 4.07 3.27 -17.67
N ASN A 72 3.13 2.70 -16.94
CA ASN A 72 1.69 2.87 -17.13
C ASN A 72 1.10 4.10 -16.39
N TYR A 73 1.92 5.04 -15.91
CA TYR A 73 1.42 6.16 -15.10
C TYR A 73 0.34 6.98 -15.81
N GLN A 74 0.36 7.02 -17.14
CA GLN A 74 -0.66 7.69 -17.95
C GLN A 74 -2.03 7.01 -17.84
N ASP A 75 -2.06 5.68 -17.80
CA ASP A 75 -3.29 4.90 -17.57
C ASP A 75 -3.81 5.16 -16.15
N LEU A 76 -2.90 5.27 -15.17
CA LEU A 76 -3.27 5.62 -13.79
C LEU A 76 -3.92 7.00 -13.68
N LEU A 77 -3.49 7.96 -14.50
CA LEU A 77 -4.08 9.31 -14.56
C LEU A 77 -5.49 9.32 -15.17
N GLN A 78 -5.86 8.34 -15.99
CA GLN A 78 -7.22 8.25 -16.52
C GLN A 78 -8.24 8.00 -15.40
N PHE A 79 -7.87 7.24 -14.36
CA PHE A 79 -8.75 7.01 -13.20
C PHE A 79 -9.07 8.31 -12.43
N TYR A 80 -8.16 9.30 -12.43
CA TYR A 80 -8.43 10.62 -11.85
C TYR A 80 -9.51 11.38 -12.64
N SER A 81 -9.44 11.33 -13.98
CA SER A 81 -10.37 12.06 -14.85
C SER A 81 -11.80 11.54 -14.75
N SER A 82 -11.98 10.29 -14.30
CA SER A 82 -13.28 9.66 -14.08
C SER A 82 -13.84 9.80 -12.65
N SER A 83 -13.09 10.41 -11.73
CA SER A 83 -13.51 10.55 -10.33
C SER A 83 -14.53 11.68 -10.18
N PRO A 84 -15.76 11.45 -9.65
CA PRO A 84 -16.79 12.48 -9.49
C PRO A 84 -16.49 13.52 -8.39
N LEU A 85 -15.38 13.36 -7.65
CA LEU A 85 -15.12 14.13 -6.43
C LEU A 85 -14.25 15.38 -6.66
N ASP A 86 -13.67 15.54 -7.84
CA ASP A 86 -12.94 16.75 -8.23
C ASP A 86 -13.74 17.51 -9.29
N ASP A 87 -14.73 18.32 -8.84
CA ASP A 87 -15.52 19.25 -9.68
C ASP A 87 -14.69 20.37 -10.34
N VAL A 88 -13.35 20.31 -10.30
CA VAL A 88 -12.45 21.32 -10.90
C VAL A 88 -11.13 20.67 -11.32
N ASP A 89 -11.10 19.84 -12.37
CA ASP A 89 -9.85 19.68 -13.14
C ASP A 89 -10.16 19.34 -14.60
N ASP A 90 -10.19 20.38 -15.44
CA ASP A 90 -10.24 20.27 -16.89
C ASP A 90 -9.08 19.38 -17.35
N GLY A 91 -9.33 18.41 -18.23
CA GLY A 91 -8.38 17.36 -18.64
C GLY A 91 -7.05 17.87 -19.22
N ASN A 92 -6.89 19.19 -19.34
CA ASN A 92 -5.72 19.94 -19.73
C ASN A 92 -4.67 20.14 -18.60
N THR A 93 -5.02 19.97 -17.32
CA THR A 93 -4.09 20.21 -16.18
C THR A 93 -2.98 19.16 -16.10
N TYR A 94 -3.24 17.93 -16.55
CA TYR A 94 -2.29 16.82 -16.43
C TYR A 94 -1.12 16.92 -17.41
N GLN A 95 -1.31 17.57 -18.55
CA GLN A 95 -0.26 17.72 -19.58
C GLN A 95 0.82 18.75 -19.18
N ASN A 96 0.49 19.69 -18.30
CA ASN A 96 1.39 20.76 -17.87
C ASN A 96 1.95 20.57 -16.44
N SER A 97 1.67 19.44 -15.80
CA SER A 97 2.18 19.12 -14.46
C SER A 97 3.59 18.55 -14.54
N SER A 98 4.48 18.94 -13.62
CA SER A 98 5.81 18.32 -13.53
C SER A 98 5.69 16.84 -13.17
N LYS A 99 6.66 16.00 -13.58
CA LYS A 99 6.63 14.57 -13.25
C LYS A 99 6.72 14.31 -11.75
N LYS A 100 7.35 15.23 -11.02
CA LYS A 100 7.35 15.26 -9.55
C LYS A 100 5.94 15.41 -8.99
N ASP A 101 5.15 16.33 -9.53
CA ASP A 101 3.78 16.58 -9.08
C ASP A 101 2.87 15.40 -9.44
N ILE A 102 3.06 14.82 -10.63
CA ILE A 102 2.39 13.58 -11.05
C ILE A 102 2.69 12.46 -10.05
N TYR A 103 3.96 12.23 -9.71
CA TYR A 103 4.36 11.22 -8.73
C TYR A 103 3.71 11.46 -7.36
N ALA A 104 3.74 12.71 -6.89
CA ALA A 104 3.14 13.10 -5.61
C ALA A 104 1.62 12.89 -5.58
N ARG A 105 0.94 13.12 -6.71
CA ARG A 105 -0.49 12.89 -6.89
C ARG A 105 -0.80 11.40 -6.93
N LEU A 106 -0.11 10.62 -7.75
CA LEU A 106 -0.27 9.16 -7.85
C LEU A 106 0.11 8.43 -6.54
N SER A 107 0.92 9.04 -5.67
CA SER A 107 1.21 8.55 -4.32
C SER A 107 0.06 8.74 -3.31
N ARG A 108 -1.03 9.38 -3.71
CA ARG A 108 -2.28 9.49 -2.94
C ARG A 108 -3.25 8.40 -3.39
N SER A 109 -4.24 8.15 -2.54
CA SER A 109 -5.35 7.23 -2.80
C SER A 109 -6.18 7.65 -4.01
N ILE A 110 -6.27 6.78 -5.01
CA ILE A 110 -7.14 6.95 -6.18
C ILE A 110 -8.24 5.90 -6.09
N PHE A 111 -9.46 6.35 -5.83
CA PHE A 111 -10.62 5.47 -5.74
C PHE A 111 -11.28 5.31 -7.12
N PHE A 112 -11.72 4.10 -7.41
CA PHE A 112 -12.49 3.76 -8.60
C PHE A 112 -13.48 2.64 -8.26
N ASP A 113 -14.32 2.24 -9.23
CA ASP A 113 -15.33 1.19 -9.05
C ASP A 113 -16.28 1.48 -7.86
N ASP A 114 -16.95 2.63 -7.92
CA ASP A 114 -17.83 3.15 -6.86
C ASP A 114 -17.15 3.27 -5.48
N GLY A 115 -15.83 3.48 -5.50
CA GLY A 115 -15.02 3.60 -4.29
C GLY A 115 -14.70 2.27 -3.61
N ASN A 116 -15.02 1.13 -4.25
CA ASN A 116 -14.72 -0.19 -3.71
C ASN A 116 -13.30 -0.66 -4.01
N LYS A 117 -12.61 0.02 -4.93
CA LYS A 117 -11.22 -0.26 -5.28
C LYS A 117 -10.39 1.00 -5.18
N GLU A 118 -9.15 0.84 -4.78
CA GLU A 118 -8.22 1.95 -4.59
C GLU A 118 -6.85 1.57 -5.13
N VAL A 119 -6.20 2.49 -5.85
CA VAL A 119 -4.82 2.36 -6.34
C VAL A 119 -3.96 3.54 -5.88
N TRP A 120 -2.69 3.30 -5.60
CA TRP A 120 -1.71 4.33 -5.24
C TRP A 120 -0.28 3.86 -5.53
N LEU A 121 0.66 4.78 -5.62
CA LEU A 121 2.09 4.46 -5.63
C LEU A 121 2.64 4.38 -4.21
N ASP A 122 3.41 3.34 -3.92
CA ASP A 122 4.23 3.33 -2.71
C ASP A 122 5.28 4.43 -2.80
N ARG A 123 5.29 5.31 -1.80
CA ARG A 123 6.09 6.54 -1.81
C ARG A 123 7.60 6.32 -1.90
N VAL A 124 8.08 5.13 -1.50
CA VAL A 124 9.50 4.81 -1.43
C VAL A 124 9.97 4.12 -2.71
N SER A 125 9.20 3.16 -3.22
CA SER A 125 9.56 2.38 -4.40
C SER A 125 9.05 2.94 -5.72
N GLY A 126 7.95 3.70 -5.71
CA GLY A 126 7.19 4.03 -6.92
C GLY A 126 6.33 2.87 -7.45
N GLY A 127 6.30 1.73 -6.75
CA GLY A 127 5.54 0.56 -7.16
C GLY A 127 4.03 0.75 -7.00
N VAL A 128 3.26 0.28 -7.97
CA VAL A 128 1.79 0.40 -7.99
C VAL A 128 1.18 -0.58 -7.01
N CYS A 129 0.41 -0.08 -6.06
CA CYS A 129 -0.29 -0.85 -5.05
C CYS A 129 -1.80 -0.72 -5.24
N MET A 130 -2.55 -1.78 -4.91
CA MET A 130 -4.00 -1.79 -4.99
C MET A 130 -4.64 -2.39 -3.74
N ALA A 131 -5.82 -1.90 -3.40
CA ALA A 131 -6.70 -2.44 -2.37
C ALA A 131 -8.11 -2.62 -2.93
N ILE A 132 -8.79 -3.70 -2.54
CA ILE A 132 -10.16 -4.04 -2.93
C ILE A 132 -10.97 -4.24 -1.66
N SER A 133 -11.99 -3.43 -1.44
CA SER A 133 -12.89 -3.48 -0.28
C SER A 133 -13.69 -4.78 -0.23
N ALA A 134 -14.10 -5.20 0.96
CA ALA A 134 -15.13 -6.21 1.15
C ALA A 134 -16.44 -5.92 0.40
N LYS A 135 -16.79 -4.65 0.15
CA LYS A 135 -17.94 -4.29 -0.70
C LYS A 135 -17.73 -4.56 -2.18
N GLY A 136 -16.48 -4.60 -2.63
CA GLY A 136 -16.10 -4.94 -4.01
C GLY A 136 -15.88 -6.44 -4.23
N MET A 137 -16.21 -7.28 -3.23
CA MET A 137 -16.08 -8.74 -3.27
C MET A 137 -17.45 -9.41 -3.22
N SER A 138 -17.55 -10.60 -3.81
CA SER A 138 -18.72 -11.47 -3.68
C SER A 138 -18.57 -12.31 -2.41
N ILE A 139 -19.47 -12.11 -1.44
CA ILE A 139 -19.43 -12.80 -0.15
C ILE A 139 -20.72 -13.62 0.03
N THR A 140 -20.57 -14.92 0.30
CA THR A 140 -21.72 -15.81 0.54
C THR A 140 -22.62 -15.31 1.66
N GLY A 141 -23.88 -15.04 1.33
CA GLY A 141 -24.91 -14.65 2.31
C GLY A 141 -24.77 -13.23 2.86
N ILE A 142 -23.98 -12.35 2.22
CA ILE A 142 -23.70 -10.98 2.68
C ILE A 142 -24.94 -10.11 2.86
N GLU A 143 -25.99 -10.37 2.08
CA GLU A 143 -27.29 -9.66 2.17
C GLU A 143 -28.10 -10.07 3.41
N ASP A 144 -27.84 -11.24 3.98
CA ASP A 144 -28.54 -11.72 5.16
C ASP A 144 -27.88 -11.19 6.44
N ARG A 145 -28.55 -10.24 7.08
CA ARG A 145 -28.13 -9.63 8.35
C ARG A 145 -28.02 -10.61 9.51
N ARG A 146 -28.49 -11.85 9.38
CA ARG A 146 -28.25 -12.93 10.37
C ARG A 146 -26.84 -13.48 10.27
N TYR A 147 -26.24 -13.43 9.08
CA TYR A 147 -24.89 -13.93 8.83
C TYR A 147 -23.87 -12.81 8.85
N TRP A 148 -24.13 -11.69 8.17
CA TRP A 148 -23.14 -10.62 8.02
C TRP A 148 -23.67 -9.25 8.42
N ASN A 149 -22.79 -8.38 8.91
CA ASN A 149 -23.07 -6.96 9.13
C ASN A 149 -21.95 -6.10 8.56
N TRP A 150 -22.31 -4.92 8.06
CA TRP A 150 -21.32 -3.90 7.74
C TRP A 150 -20.99 -3.08 9.00
N ILE A 151 -19.71 -2.98 9.34
CA ILE A 151 -19.23 -2.19 10.48
C ILE A 151 -18.45 -0.98 9.94
N PRO A 152 -18.92 0.26 10.18
CA PRO A 152 -18.13 1.45 9.89
C PRO A 152 -16.88 1.52 10.76
N THR A 153 -15.73 1.83 10.17
CA THR A 153 -14.44 1.90 10.89
C THR A 153 -13.41 2.75 10.18
N GLU A 154 -12.72 3.61 10.92
CA GLU A 154 -11.56 4.39 10.41
C GLU A 154 -10.28 3.53 10.29
N GLU A 155 -10.29 2.28 10.76
CA GLU A 155 -9.14 1.37 10.66
C GLU A 155 -9.02 0.74 9.25
N SER A 156 -10.09 0.86 8.44
CA SER A 156 -10.15 0.45 7.03
C SER A 156 -9.92 1.64 6.11
N ARG A 157 -9.28 1.40 4.96
CA ARG A 157 -9.13 2.43 3.91
C ARG A 157 -10.46 2.79 3.23
N PHE A 158 -11.46 1.92 3.36
CA PHE A 158 -12.80 2.07 2.78
C PHE A 158 -13.85 2.52 3.81
N ASN A 159 -13.41 2.84 5.03
CA ASN A 159 -14.25 3.24 6.16
C ASN A 159 -15.31 2.20 6.59
N VAL A 160 -15.26 0.97 6.08
CA VAL A 160 -16.26 -0.08 6.32
C VAL A 160 -15.66 -1.47 6.14
N VAL A 161 -16.09 -2.43 6.96
CA VAL A 161 -15.67 -3.83 6.87
C VAL A 161 -16.88 -4.77 6.99
N ALA A 162 -16.77 -5.97 6.43
CA ALA A 162 -17.79 -7.01 6.58
C ALA A 162 -17.51 -7.84 7.85
N PHE A 163 -18.48 -7.95 8.75
CA PHE A 163 -18.38 -8.72 9.98
C PHE A 163 -19.30 -9.93 9.94
N LEU A 164 -18.70 -11.11 10.07
CA LEU A 164 -19.38 -12.39 10.14
C LEU A 164 -19.89 -12.64 11.56
N GLN A 165 -21.20 -12.71 11.75
CA GLN A 165 -21.82 -13.12 13.00
C GLN A 165 -21.69 -14.63 13.21
N GLN A 166 -22.23 -15.42 12.28
CA GLN A 166 -22.17 -16.88 12.32
C GLN A 166 -22.51 -17.45 10.95
N ILE A 167 -21.78 -18.48 10.50
CA ILE A 167 -22.10 -19.26 9.30
C ILE A 167 -21.51 -20.67 9.40
N TRP A 168 -22.00 -21.61 8.57
CA TRP A 168 -21.48 -22.98 8.52
C TRP A 168 -20.39 -23.14 7.47
N TRP A 169 -20.55 -22.49 6.33
CA TRP A 169 -19.59 -22.45 5.24
C TRP A 169 -19.61 -21.07 4.62
N PHE A 170 -18.50 -20.62 4.06
CA PHE A 170 -18.46 -19.33 3.37
C PHE A 170 -17.44 -19.35 2.24
N GLU A 171 -17.65 -18.44 1.32
CA GLU A 171 -16.73 -18.13 0.23
C GLU A 171 -16.73 -16.60 0.06
N VAL A 172 -15.54 -16.04 -0.09
CA VAL A 172 -15.31 -14.64 -0.43
C VAL A 172 -14.48 -14.63 -1.70
N ASP A 173 -15.09 -14.21 -2.81
CA ASP A 173 -14.46 -14.15 -4.12
C ASP A 173 -14.27 -12.72 -4.57
N GLY A 174 -13.20 -12.47 -5.31
CA GLY A 174 -13.02 -11.23 -6.02
C GLY A 174 -12.31 -11.43 -7.35
N VAL A 175 -12.59 -10.50 -8.26
CA VAL A 175 -11.95 -10.42 -9.57
C VAL A 175 -11.57 -8.98 -9.82
N VAL A 176 -10.36 -8.76 -10.32
CA VAL A 176 -9.92 -7.44 -10.77
C VAL A 176 -9.21 -7.55 -12.10
N LYS A 177 -9.53 -6.63 -13.01
CA LYS A 177 -8.81 -6.43 -14.27
C LYS A 177 -8.10 -5.10 -14.17
N PHE A 178 -6.78 -5.11 -14.27
CA PHE A 178 -6.00 -3.89 -14.10
C PHE A 178 -4.68 -3.96 -14.89
N PRO A 179 -4.24 -2.84 -15.49
CA PRO A 179 -2.95 -2.76 -16.19
C PRO A 179 -1.81 -2.66 -15.18
N PHE A 180 -1.51 -3.72 -14.43
CA PHE A 180 -0.36 -3.71 -13.51
C PHE A 180 0.95 -3.55 -14.30
N PRO A 181 1.90 -2.70 -13.86
CA PRO A 181 3.25 -2.70 -14.42
C PRO A 181 3.91 -4.06 -14.27
N ALA A 182 4.83 -4.42 -15.18
CA ALA A 182 5.63 -5.63 -15.04
C ALA A 182 6.35 -5.68 -13.68
N GLY A 183 6.32 -6.85 -13.06
CA GLY A 183 6.83 -7.05 -11.71
C GLY A 183 6.23 -8.27 -11.02
N ILE A 184 6.69 -8.53 -9.80
CA ILE A 184 6.14 -9.59 -8.95
C ILE A 184 5.25 -8.95 -7.89
N TYR A 185 4.02 -9.41 -7.80
CA TYR A 185 3.03 -8.90 -6.85
C TYR A 185 2.65 -9.99 -5.85
N THR A 186 2.45 -9.57 -4.60
CA THR A 186 1.91 -10.39 -3.52
C THR A 186 0.45 -10.04 -3.29
N LEU A 187 -0.41 -11.05 -3.20
CA LEU A 187 -1.82 -10.91 -2.82
C LEU A 187 -2.02 -11.24 -1.33
N LEU A 188 -2.70 -10.36 -0.60
CA LEU A 188 -2.92 -10.46 0.85
C LEU A 188 -4.39 -10.22 1.19
N PHE A 189 -4.98 -11.04 2.06
CA PHE A 189 -6.27 -10.75 2.71
C PHE A 189 -6.02 -10.08 4.06
N ARG A 190 -6.59 -8.89 4.27
CA ARG A 190 -6.54 -8.24 5.58
C ARG A 190 -7.78 -8.59 6.39
N LEU A 191 -7.55 -9.36 7.45
CA LEU A 191 -8.59 -9.94 8.30
C LEU A 191 -8.38 -9.57 9.76
N HIS A 192 -9.44 -9.62 10.54
CA HIS A 192 -9.39 -9.44 11.98
C HIS A 192 -10.36 -10.37 12.69
N ILE A 193 -9.86 -11.14 13.65
CA ILE A 193 -10.71 -11.98 14.51
C ILE A 193 -11.19 -11.15 15.70
N GLY A 194 -12.51 -11.16 15.91
CA GLY A 194 -13.21 -10.42 16.96
C GLY A 194 -13.92 -9.18 16.42
N LYS A 195 -14.92 -8.72 17.17
CA LYS A 195 -15.61 -7.47 16.91
C LYS A 195 -14.88 -6.35 17.64
N PHE A 196 -14.27 -5.42 16.91
CA PHE A 196 -13.64 -4.26 17.53
C PHE A 196 -14.65 -3.10 17.66
N SER A 197 -14.48 -2.30 18.70
CA SER A 197 -15.28 -1.11 18.99
C SER A 197 -14.40 -0.04 19.64
N LYS A 198 -14.80 1.22 19.50
CA LYS A 198 -14.16 2.32 20.24
C LYS A 198 -14.98 2.62 21.50
N ARG A 199 -14.37 2.48 22.68
CA ARG A 199 -14.96 2.89 23.96
C ARG A 199 -14.02 3.89 24.63
N LEU A 200 -14.51 5.10 24.90
CA LEU A 200 -13.74 6.18 25.53
C LEU A 200 -12.41 6.49 24.79
N GLY A 201 -12.45 6.50 23.45
CA GLY A 201 -11.26 6.74 22.62
C GLY A 201 -10.25 5.60 22.57
N ARG A 202 -10.48 4.49 23.29
CA ARG A 202 -9.64 3.29 23.25
C ARG A 202 -10.29 2.21 22.40
N ARG A 203 -9.46 1.50 21.64
CA ARG A 203 -9.85 0.31 20.87
C ARG A 203 -10.08 -0.85 21.83
N VAL A 204 -11.24 -1.48 21.74
CA VAL A 204 -11.63 -2.64 22.54
C VAL A 204 -12.10 -3.73 21.58
N SER A 205 -11.53 -4.93 21.71
CA SER A 205 -11.94 -6.10 20.94
C SER A 205 -12.82 -6.99 21.81
N ASN A 206 -14.01 -7.32 21.30
CA ASN A 206 -14.94 -8.28 21.88
C ASN A 206 -14.86 -9.60 21.07
N PHE A 207 -14.75 -10.72 21.77
CA PHE A 207 -14.64 -12.06 21.21
C PHE A 207 -15.83 -12.97 21.54
N ASP A 208 -16.92 -12.44 22.12
CA ASP A 208 -18.10 -13.22 22.53
C ASP A 208 -18.72 -14.03 21.37
N GLN A 209 -18.60 -13.52 20.14
CA GLN A 209 -19.11 -14.15 18.92
C GLN A 209 -18.02 -14.91 18.15
N THR A 210 -16.77 -14.93 18.63
CA THR A 210 -15.63 -15.57 17.96
C THR A 210 -15.57 -17.05 18.28
N HIS A 211 -15.70 -17.90 17.25
CA HIS A 211 -15.63 -19.35 17.39
C HIS A 211 -15.34 -20.03 16.04
N GLY A 212 -14.81 -21.26 16.07
CA GLY A 212 -14.70 -22.16 14.92
C GLY A 212 -13.50 -21.95 13.98
N TRP A 213 -12.73 -20.88 14.17
CA TRP A 213 -11.59 -20.52 13.29
C TRP A 213 -10.30 -21.30 13.56
N ASP A 214 -10.27 -22.10 14.62
CA ASP A 214 -9.18 -22.97 15.06
C ASP A 214 -9.37 -24.44 14.63
N ILE A 215 -10.58 -24.81 14.18
CA ILE A 215 -10.97 -26.22 13.94
C ILE A 215 -10.50 -26.71 12.57
N ARG A 216 -10.68 -25.91 11.52
CA ARG A 216 -10.26 -26.24 10.14
C ARG A 216 -9.61 -25.03 9.49
N PRO A 217 -8.60 -25.23 8.64
CA PRO A 217 -7.94 -24.13 7.97
C PRO A 217 -8.88 -23.47 6.97
N VAL A 218 -8.70 -22.17 6.80
CA VAL A 218 -9.28 -21.42 5.70
C VAL A 218 -8.35 -21.56 4.50
N ARG A 219 -8.93 -21.88 3.34
CA ARG A 219 -8.19 -21.95 2.09
C ARG A 219 -8.25 -20.61 1.38
N PHE A 220 -7.08 -20.11 0.99
CA PHE A 220 -6.94 -18.95 0.13
C PHE A 220 -6.40 -19.41 -1.22
N GLU A 221 -6.93 -18.87 -2.29
CA GLU A 221 -6.50 -19.18 -3.66
C GLU A 221 -6.35 -17.89 -4.46
N LEU A 222 -5.41 -17.88 -5.39
CA LEU A 222 -5.29 -16.89 -6.44
C LEU A 222 -5.11 -17.58 -7.78
N SER A 223 -5.65 -16.97 -8.83
CA SER A 223 -5.41 -17.36 -10.22
C SER A 223 -5.39 -16.13 -11.12
N THR A 224 -4.73 -16.24 -12.26
CA THR A 224 -4.54 -15.15 -13.22
C THR A 224 -4.93 -15.60 -14.63
N SER A 225 -5.19 -14.64 -15.54
CA SER A 225 -5.59 -14.92 -16.93
C SER A 225 -4.57 -15.75 -17.71
N ASP A 226 -3.28 -15.62 -17.38
CA ASP A 226 -2.18 -16.35 -18.03
C ASP A 226 -1.94 -17.75 -17.42
N GLY A 227 -2.76 -18.16 -16.46
CA GLY A 227 -2.75 -19.49 -15.86
C GLY A 227 -1.88 -19.66 -14.62
N GLN A 228 -1.25 -18.60 -14.08
CA GLN A 228 -0.57 -18.72 -12.79
C GLN A 228 -1.59 -18.95 -11.67
N GLN A 229 -1.24 -19.82 -10.72
CA GLN A 229 -2.06 -20.17 -9.57
C GLN A 229 -1.21 -20.28 -8.32
N ALA A 230 -1.76 -19.87 -7.18
CA ALA A 230 -1.20 -20.16 -5.87
C ALA A 230 -2.32 -20.39 -4.86
N SER A 231 -2.06 -21.22 -3.86
CA SER A 231 -3.00 -21.47 -2.78
C SER A 231 -2.26 -21.66 -1.47
N CYS A 232 -2.88 -21.23 -0.38
CA CYS A 232 -2.40 -21.52 0.97
C CYS A 232 -3.57 -21.87 1.89
N GLU A 233 -3.26 -22.57 2.97
CA GLU A 233 -4.20 -22.96 4.00
C GLU A 233 -3.61 -22.64 5.36
N CYS A 234 -4.39 -22.02 6.24
CA CYS A 234 -4.01 -21.81 7.65
C CYS A 234 -5.25 -21.66 8.53
N CYS A 235 -5.15 -22.02 9.81
CA CYS A 235 -6.20 -21.68 10.76
C CYS A 235 -6.07 -20.19 11.12
N LEU A 236 -7.20 -19.46 11.16
CA LEU A 236 -7.15 -18.03 11.43
C LEU A 236 -6.84 -17.76 12.92
N ASP A 237 -7.28 -18.67 13.79
CA ASP A 237 -7.17 -18.55 15.24
C ASP A 237 -6.16 -19.55 15.84
N GLU A 238 -4.93 -19.53 15.31
CA GLU A 238 -3.84 -20.32 15.86
C GLU A 238 -3.24 -19.62 17.09
N SER A 239 -3.44 -20.22 18.26
CA SER A 239 -2.64 -19.91 19.44
C SER A 239 -1.24 -20.51 19.25
N GLU A 240 -0.26 -19.68 18.91
CA GLU A 240 1.13 -20.11 18.97
C GLU A 240 1.47 -20.47 20.41
N ARG A 241 1.69 -21.77 20.64
CA ARG A 241 2.16 -22.33 21.90
C ARG A 241 3.66 -22.05 22.00
N ASP A 242 4.04 -20.81 22.29
CA ASP A 242 5.40 -20.51 22.71
C ASP A 242 5.40 -19.64 23.97
N ASP A 243 6.34 -19.98 24.85
CA ASP A 243 6.42 -19.63 26.25
C ASP A 243 6.32 -18.12 26.57
N MET A 244 5.59 -17.83 27.65
CA MET A 244 5.67 -16.61 28.49
C MET A 244 5.26 -15.25 27.91
N ASN A 245 4.76 -15.13 26.68
CA ASN A 245 4.07 -13.92 26.24
C ASN A 245 3.00 -14.25 25.18
N THR A 246 1.74 -14.37 25.59
CA THR A 246 0.61 -14.68 24.71
C THR A 246 0.37 -13.54 23.71
N ASN A 247 1.10 -13.56 22.60
CA ASN A 247 0.87 -12.71 21.43
C ASN A 247 -0.44 -13.14 20.77
N LEU A 248 -1.53 -12.61 21.30
CA LEU A 248 -2.88 -12.86 20.86
C LEU A 248 -3.06 -12.35 19.42
N LYS A 249 -3.02 -13.23 18.41
CA LYS A 249 -3.44 -12.92 17.03
C LYS A 249 -4.86 -12.33 17.00
N ARG A 250 -5.68 -12.62 18.02
CA ARG A 250 -7.01 -12.05 18.18
C ARG A 250 -6.93 -10.57 18.57
N GLY A 251 -7.76 -9.76 17.93
CA GLY A 251 -7.87 -8.34 18.24
C GLY A 251 -6.92 -7.44 17.45
N CYS A 252 -6.12 -7.96 16.52
CA CYS A 252 -5.27 -7.20 15.62
C CYS A 252 -5.65 -7.46 14.15
N TRP A 253 -5.38 -6.49 13.27
CA TRP A 253 -5.48 -6.72 11.83
C TRP A 253 -4.27 -7.52 11.36
N ILE A 254 -4.51 -8.58 10.59
CA ILE A 254 -3.48 -9.47 10.07
C ILE A 254 -3.64 -9.57 8.56
N ASP A 255 -2.52 -9.44 7.85
CA ASP A 255 -2.45 -9.62 6.41
C ASP A 255 -2.03 -11.07 6.08
N TYR A 256 -3.00 -11.89 5.68
CA TYR A 256 -2.81 -13.28 5.29
C TYR A 256 -2.34 -13.36 3.83
N LYS A 257 -1.12 -13.84 3.61
CA LYS A 257 -0.55 -14.00 2.26
C LYS A 257 -1.17 -15.20 1.55
N VAL A 258 -1.77 -14.94 0.39
CA VAL A 258 -2.30 -15.99 -0.49
C VAL A 258 -1.20 -16.57 -1.37
N GLY A 259 -0.42 -15.70 -2.01
CA GLY A 259 0.64 -16.09 -2.93
C GLY A 259 1.22 -14.90 -3.67
N GLU A 260 2.06 -15.20 -4.64
CA GLU A 260 2.67 -14.23 -5.54
C GLU A 260 2.35 -14.58 -6.98
N PHE A 261 2.26 -13.57 -7.85
CA PHE A 261 2.10 -13.73 -9.29
C PHE A 261 2.98 -12.72 -10.01
N ILE A 262 3.33 -13.03 -11.25
CA ILE A 262 4.21 -12.24 -12.09
C ILE A 262 3.38 -11.54 -13.15
N VAL A 263 3.62 -10.25 -13.35
CA VAL A 263 3.06 -9.48 -14.47
C VAL A 263 4.17 -9.26 -15.47
N THR A 264 3.87 -9.53 -16.75
CA THR A 264 4.80 -9.31 -17.88
C THR A 264 4.19 -8.28 -18.82
N ASP A 265 5.01 -7.56 -19.58
CA ASP A 265 4.57 -6.52 -20.53
C ASP A 265 3.85 -7.08 -21.78
N SER A 266 3.47 -8.36 -21.78
CA SER A 266 2.87 -9.03 -22.94
C SER A 266 1.37 -8.78 -23.07
N GLU A 267 0.66 -8.57 -21.97
CA GLU A 267 -0.78 -8.28 -21.95
C GLU A 267 -1.05 -6.86 -21.43
N PRO A 268 -2.00 -6.11 -22.03
CA PRO A 268 -2.30 -4.75 -21.60
C PRO A 268 -2.96 -4.70 -20.21
N THR A 269 -3.63 -5.77 -19.80
CA THR A 269 -4.33 -5.85 -18.51
C THR A 269 -4.22 -7.24 -17.93
N THR A 270 -3.88 -7.36 -16.66
CA THR A 270 -3.89 -8.63 -15.93
C THR A 270 -5.23 -8.82 -15.24
N GLU A 271 -5.90 -9.94 -15.49
CA GLU A 271 -7.06 -10.37 -14.69
C GLU A 271 -6.55 -11.24 -13.54
N VAL A 272 -6.81 -10.81 -12.30
CA VAL A 272 -6.48 -11.55 -11.08
C VAL A 272 -7.78 -11.94 -10.40
N ARG A 273 -7.95 -13.24 -10.17
CA ARG A 273 -9.04 -13.81 -9.36
C ARG A 273 -8.48 -14.31 -8.05
N PHE A 274 -9.22 -14.12 -6.98
CA PHE A 274 -8.80 -14.58 -5.66
C PHE A 274 -10.02 -15.03 -4.86
N SER A 275 -9.80 -15.97 -3.95
CA SER A 275 -10.84 -16.46 -3.08
C SER A 275 -10.31 -16.78 -1.68
N MET A 276 -11.21 -16.69 -0.71
CA MET A 276 -11.04 -17.16 0.66
C MET A 276 -12.25 -18.00 1.01
N LYS A 277 -12.06 -19.30 1.25
CA LYS A 277 -13.17 -20.23 1.43
C LYS A 277 -12.95 -21.26 2.51
N GLN A 278 -14.06 -21.65 3.12
CA GLN A 278 -14.14 -22.79 4.02
C GLN A 278 -15.51 -23.45 3.85
N ILE A 279 -15.55 -24.49 3.02
CA ILE A 279 -16.78 -25.14 2.55
C ILE A 279 -17.22 -26.30 3.47
N ASP A 280 -16.33 -26.76 4.36
CA ASP A 280 -16.64 -27.84 5.30
C ASP A 280 -17.72 -27.41 6.33
N CYS A 281 -18.94 -27.94 6.18
CA CYS A 281 -20.10 -27.68 7.06
C CYS A 281 -20.05 -28.39 8.43
N THR A 282 -18.87 -28.72 8.97
CA THR A 282 -18.74 -29.56 10.17
C THR A 282 -18.98 -28.81 11.48
N HIS A 283 -18.87 -27.49 11.47
CA HIS A 283 -19.04 -26.62 12.64
C HIS A 283 -19.44 -25.21 12.20
N SER A 284 -20.12 -24.48 13.07
CA SER A 284 -20.34 -23.05 12.85
C SER A 284 -19.10 -22.25 13.20
N LYS A 285 -18.95 -21.12 12.53
CA LYS A 285 -17.86 -20.15 12.76
C LYS A 285 -18.40 -18.73 12.72
N GLY A 286 -17.80 -17.85 13.51
CA GLY A 286 -18.30 -16.48 13.71
C GLY A 286 -17.24 -15.55 14.26
N GLY A 287 -17.49 -14.25 14.21
CA GLY A 287 -16.59 -13.22 14.73
C GLY A 287 -15.37 -12.93 13.84
N LEU A 288 -15.53 -12.96 12.51
CA LEU A 288 -14.49 -12.58 11.55
C LEU A 288 -14.83 -11.23 10.90
N CYS A 289 -13.89 -10.30 10.91
CA CYS A 289 -13.93 -9.08 10.11
C CYS A 289 -13.10 -9.26 8.82
N VAL A 290 -13.70 -8.98 7.67
CA VAL A 290 -13.06 -8.92 6.36
C VAL A 290 -12.99 -7.45 5.95
N ASP A 291 -11.77 -6.91 5.81
CA ASP A 291 -11.55 -5.53 5.40
C ASP A 291 -11.38 -5.40 3.89
N ALA A 292 -10.24 -5.90 3.39
CA ALA A 292 -9.84 -5.71 2.01
C ALA A 292 -8.85 -6.78 1.57
N VAL A 293 -8.69 -6.90 0.25
CA VAL A 293 -7.58 -7.60 -0.39
C VAL A 293 -6.57 -6.58 -0.90
N TYR A 294 -5.29 -6.79 -0.62
CA TYR A 294 -4.18 -5.98 -1.09
C TYR A 294 -3.40 -6.72 -2.18
N ILE A 295 -3.06 -6.01 -3.24
CA ILE A 295 -2.12 -6.44 -4.27
C ILE A 295 -0.98 -5.42 -4.25
N ILE A 296 0.20 -5.86 -3.81
CA ILE A 296 1.37 -4.98 -3.63
C ILE A 296 2.62 -5.61 -4.26
N PRO A 297 3.57 -4.82 -4.76
CA PRO A 297 4.87 -5.31 -5.20
C PRO A 297 5.56 -6.14 -4.09
N SER A 298 6.08 -7.31 -4.44
CA SER A 298 6.64 -8.26 -3.46
C SER A 298 7.93 -7.74 -2.80
N ASP A 299 8.72 -6.96 -3.52
CA ASP A 299 9.96 -6.36 -3.02
C ASP A 299 9.72 -5.33 -1.89
N LEU A 300 8.57 -4.66 -1.90
CA LEU A 300 8.14 -3.77 -0.81
C LEU A 300 7.96 -4.51 0.50
N ARG A 301 7.46 -5.74 0.45
CA ARG A 301 7.23 -6.56 1.63
C ARG A 301 8.54 -6.98 2.29
N GLU A 302 9.54 -7.35 1.49
CA GLU A 302 10.88 -7.68 2.02
C GLU A 302 11.51 -6.48 2.73
N ARG A 303 11.37 -5.27 2.16
CA ARG A 303 11.88 -4.03 2.77
C ARG A 303 11.19 -3.73 4.09
N ARG A 304 9.86 -3.83 4.16
CA ARG A 304 9.11 -3.61 5.42
C ARG A 304 9.49 -4.62 6.51
N ARG A 305 9.65 -5.90 6.16
CA ARG A 305 10.13 -6.92 7.12
C ARG A 305 11.53 -6.59 7.66
N ARG A 306 12.47 -6.17 6.82
CA ARG A 306 13.83 -5.79 7.24
C ARG A 306 13.89 -4.53 8.11
N GLN A 307 12.90 -3.63 8.01
CA GLN A 307 12.82 -2.43 8.84
C GLN A 307 12.21 -2.68 10.22
N ILE A 308 11.34 -3.69 10.38
CA ILE A 308 10.76 -4.08 11.68
C ILE A 308 11.77 -4.86 12.55
N LEU A 309 12.77 -5.48 11.92
CA LEU A 309 13.82 -6.27 12.57
C LEU A 309 15.08 -5.45 12.97
N LYS A 310 15.05 -4.11 12.82
CA LYS A 310 16.12 -3.19 13.22
C LYS A 310 15.63 -2.24 14.30
#